data_AF-A0A8S3XTT8-F1
#
_entry.id   AF-A0A8S3XTT8-F1
#
_cell.length_a   1.000
_cell.length_b   1.000
_cell.length_c   1.000
_cell.angle_alpha   90.00
_cell.angle_beta   90.00
_cell.angle_gamma   90.00
#
_symmetry.space_group_name_H-M   'P 1'
#
loop_
_entity.id
_entity.type
_entity.pdbx_description
1 polymer ?
#
loop_
_entity_poly.entity_id
_entity_poly.type
_entity_poly.pdbx_seq_one_letter_code
_entity_poly.pdbx_strand_id
1 'polypeptide(L)'
;MLKCIIQLVVEETNTLDESFEEVEDGELRILTYKEQIKKIQQWSFVYTHLAKATKLFNVIFGLQITVMLVSAIAYISTFLYTFIFISVNVHKNKSWVLFKICIKLILNQAGILLLSKAAQKMQNNVDMLKRCLATLLTYSLHDIEMYRATKDLLRFVSKRPLQIRAFGSIVVDMSLPPTCVMLFTSYTIIALQFNNVL
;
A
#
# COMPACT_ATOMS: atom_id res chain seq x y z
N MET A 1 8.78 -7.47 -8.88
CA MET A 1 8.44 -6.63 -10.04
C MET A 1 8.67 -5.14 -9.77
N LEU A 2 7.95 -4.44 -8.86
CA LEU A 2 8.20 -3.00 -8.63
C LEU A 2 9.63 -2.67 -8.18
N LYS A 3 10.19 -3.47 -7.27
CA LYS A 3 11.59 -3.32 -6.85
C LYS A 3 12.59 -3.40 -8.01
N CYS A 4 12.29 -4.22 -9.02
CA CYS A 4 13.16 -4.39 -10.18
C CYS A 4 13.09 -3.16 -11.08
N ILE A 5 11.89 -2.58 -11.28
CA ILE A 5 11.73 -1.30 -11.99
C ILE A 5 12.46 -0.17 -11.24
N ILE A 6 12.32 -0.12 -9.91
CA ILE A 6 13.01 0.88 -9.09
C ILE A 6 14.53 0.70 -9.17
N GLN A 7 15.04 -0.51 -9.07
CA GLN A 7 16.47 -0.79 -9.19
C GLN A 7 17.00 -0.39 -10.56
N LEU A 8 16.28 -0.75 -11.64
CA LEU A 8 16.64 -0.33 -13.00
C LEU A 8 16.65 1.19 -13.14
N VAL A 9 15.64 1.89 -12.62
CA VAL A 9 15.59 3.36 -12.66
C VAL A 9 16.73 3.98 -11.85
N VAL A 10 17.07 3.42 -10.68
CA VAL A 10 18.16 3.91 -9.81
C VAL A 10 19.53 3.68 -10.43
N GLU A 11 19.78 2.48 -10.94
CA GLU A 11 21.01 2.10 -11.62
C GLU A 11 21.21 2.99 -12.86
N GLU A 12 20.13 3.26 -13.59
CA GLU A 12 20.17 4.11 -14.78
C GLU A 12 20.39 5.59 -14.44
N THR A 13 19.82 6.11 -13.33
CA THR A 13 20.15 7.46 -12.86
C THR A 13 21.62 7.61 -12.49
N ASN A 14 22.25 6.57 -11.92
CA ASN A 14 23.66 6.62 -11.57
C ASN A 14 24.55 6.58 -12.82
N THR A 15 24.22 5.73 -13.81
CA THR A 15 24.95 5.70 -15.08
C THR A 15 24.78 6.99 -15.90
N LEU A 16 23.63 7.67 -15.76
CA LEU A 16 23.39 8.96 -16.39
C LEU A 16 24.31 10.04 -15.80
N ASP A 17 24.49 10.04 -14.47
CA ASP A 17 25.39 10.95 -13.76
C ASP A 17 26.84 10.78 -14.25
N GLU A 18 27.31 9.53 -14.36
CA GLU A 18 28.65 9.21 -14.88
C GLU A 18 28.82 9.58 -16.36
N SER A 19 27.81 9.33 -17.20
CA SER A 19 27.88 9.62 -18.64
C SER A 19 27.85 11.11 -18.98
N PHE A 20 27.34 11.96 -18.08
CA PHE A 20 27.35 13.41 -18.25
C PHE A 20 28.74 14.02 -18.03
N GLU A 21 29.65 13.32 -17.33
CA GLU A 21 31.02 13.79 -17.09
C GLU A 21 31.99 13.47 -18.26
N GLU A 22 31.71 12.50 -19.14
CA GLU A 22 32.73 11.96 -20.06
C GLU A 22 32.58 12.22 -21.57
N VAL A 23 31.49 12.79 -22.10
CA VAL A 23 31.27 12.71 -23.58
C VAL A 23 31.25 14.07 -24.30
N GLU A 24 32.33 14.41 -25.02
CA GLU A 24 32.44 15.58 -25.91
C GLU A 24 31.91 15.37 -27.35
N ASP A 25 31.55 14.14 -27.77
CA ASP A 25 31.21 13.86 -29.17
C ASP A 25 29.70 13.84 -29.47
N GLY A 26 29.26 14.66 -30.44
CA GLY A 26 27.85 15.02 -30.65
C GLY A 26 26.99 13.92 -31.27
N GLU A 27 27.56 13.04 -32.10
CA GLU A 27 26.81 11.95 -32.76
C GLU A 27 26.48 10.80 -31.80
N LEU A 28 27.41 10.50 -30.88
CA LEU A 28 27.22 9.46 -29.87
C LEU A 28 26.08 9.83 -28.91
N ARG A 29 25.96 11.12 -28.55
CA ARG A 29 24.87 11.64 -27.70
C ARG A 29 23.48 11.38 -28.30
N ILE A 30 23.30 11.54 -29.60
CA ILE A 30 22.00 11.34 -30.28
C ILE A 30 21.56 9.87 -30.23
N LEU A 31 22.51 8.94 -30.32
CA LEU A 31 22.22 7.50 -30.32
C LEU A 31 21.82 7.02 -28.92
N THR A 32 22.59 7.40 -27.90
CA THR A 32 22.28 7.13 -26.48
C THR A 32 20.93 7.72 -26.08
N TYR A 33 20.61 8.90 -26.61
CA TYR A 33 19.34 9.58 -26.33
C TYR A 33 18.10 8.83 -26.83
N LYS A 34 18.14 8.35 -28.08
CA LYS A 34 17.04 7.55 -28.66
C LYS A 34 16.81 6.27 -27.86
N GLU A 35 17.86 5.69 -27.29
CA GLU A 35 17.73 4.51 -26.43
C GLU A 35 17.08 4.84 -25.10
N GLN A 36 17.44 5.95 -24.45
CA GLN A 36 16.83 6.40 -23.19
C GLN A 36 15.33 6.69 -23.34
N ILE A 37 14.92 7.35 -24.44
CA ILE A 37 13.49 7.58 -24.72
C ILE A 37 12.75 6.25 -24.86
N LYS A 38 13.31 5.29 -25.61
CA LYS A 38 12.70 3.96 -25.76
C LYS A 38 12.52 3.26 -24.41
N LYS A 39 13.49 3.38 -23.50
CA LYS A 39 13.39 2.83 -22.14
C LYS A 39 12.29 3.51 -21.31
N ILE A 40 12.19 4.84 -21.36
CA ILE A 40 11.09 5.57 -20.67
C ILE A 40 9.73 5.11 -21.20
N GLN A 41 9.59 4.91 -22.51
CA GLN A 41 8.36 4.38 -23.11
C GLN A 41 8.06 2.94 -22.62
N GLN A 42 9.08 2.08 -22.55
CA GLN A 42 8.94 0.74 -21.97
C GLN A 42 8.52 0.78 -20.50
N TRP A 43 9.09 1.66 -19.69
CA TRP A 43 8.68 1.84 -18.29
C TRP A 43 7.23 2.31 -18.17
N SER A 44 6.80 3.25 -19.02
CA SER A 44 5.42 3.70 -19.10
C SER A 44 4.46 2.55 -19.46
N PHE A 45 4.85 1.70 -20.40
CA PHE A 45 4.10 0.52 -20.78
C PHE A 45 3.96 -0.47 -19.62
N VAL A 46 5.08 -0.83 -18.97
CA VAL A 46 5.08 -1.74 -17.81
C VAL A 46 4.23 -1.18 -16.67
N TYR A 47 4.37 0.11 -16.37
CA TYR A 47 3.57 0.78 -15.33
C TYR A 47 2.08 0.76 -15.67
N THR A 48 1.71 0.96 -16.95
CA THR A 48 0.31 0.87 -17.39
C THR A 48 -0.26 -0.53 -17.21
N HIS A 49 0.51 -1.58 -17.52
CA HIS A 49 0.13 -2.96 -17.26
C HIS A 49 -0.06 -3.23 -15.77
N LEU A 50 0.85 -2.73 -14.94
CA LEU A 50 0.76 -2.87 -13.51
C LEU A 50 -0.44 -2.11 -12.92
N ALA A 51 -0.75 -0.92 -13.44
CA ALA A 51 -1.91 -0.16 -13.04
C ALA A 51 -3.22 -0.89 -13.36
N LYS A 52 -3.28 -1.53 -14.54
CA LYS A 52 -4.41 -2.39 -14.92
C LYS A 52 -4.51 -3.62 -14.00
N ALA A 53 -3.39 -4.31 -13.74
CA ALA A 53 -3.35 -5.45 -12.83
C ALA A 53 -3.76 -5.08 -11.40
N THR A 54 -3.31 -3.93 -10.90
CA THR A 54 -3.70 -3.40 -9.59
C THR A 54 -5.20 -3.10 -9.54
N LYS A 55 -5.77 -2.54 -10.61
CA LYS A 55 -7.22 -2.29 -10.70
C LYS A 55 -8.00 -3.61 -10.65
N LEU A 56 -7.57 -4.63 -11.38
CA LEU A 56 -8.20 -5.95 -11.35
C LEU A 56 -8.06 -6.60 -9.97
N PHE A 57 -6.87 -6.51 -9.36
CA PHE A 57 -6.62 -6.98 -8.01
C PHE A 57 -7.56 -6.30 -7.00
N ASN A 58 -7.74 -4.98 -7.09
CA ASN A 58 -8.67 -4.26 -6.23
C ASN A 58 -10.13 -4.68 -6.43
N VAL A 59 -10.53 -5.04 -7.65
CA VAL A 59 -11.90 -5.53 -7.90
C VAL A 59 -12.09 -6.92 -7.26
N ILE A 60 -11.14 -7.82 -7.47
CA ILE A 60 -11.22 -9.21 -6.99
C ILE A 60 -11.07 -9.26 -5.46
N PHE A 61 -10.00 -8.67 -4.94
CA PHE A 61 -9.66 -8.70 -3.52
C PHE A 61 -10.37 -7.62 -2.72
N GLY A 62 -10.87 -6.55 -3.33
CA GLY A 62 -11.58 -5.50 -2.61
C GLY A 62 -12.82 -6.02 -1.87
N LEU A 63 -13.56 -6.94 -2.49
CA LEU A 63 -14.68 -7.62 -1.85
C LEU A 63 -14.20 -8.55 -0.72
N GLN A 64 -13.12 -9.31 -0.94
CA GLN A 64 -12.57 -10.18 0.10
C GLN A 64 -12.07 -9.40 1.32
N ILE A 65 -11.34 -8.30 1.11
CA ILE A 65 -10.86 -7.42 2.17
C ILE A 65 -12.04 -6.81 2.93
N THR A 66 -13.08 -6.41 2.20
CA THR A 66 -14.33 -5.91 2.75
C THR A 66 -14.99 -6.93 3.67
N VAL A 67 -15.19 -8.16 3.19
CA VAL A 67 -15.78 -9.25 3.99
C VAL A 67 -14.90 -9.55 5.20
N MET A 68 -13.58 -9.57 5.03
CA MET A 68 -12.63 -9.77 6.12
C MET A 68 -12.76 -8.69 7.19
N LEU A 69 -12.87 -7.41 6.80
CA LEU A 69 -13.01 -6.28 7.73
C LEU A 69 -14.35 -6.30 8.48
N VAL A 70 -15.46 -6.57 7.78
CA VAL A 70 -16.78 -6.73 8.40
C VAL A 70 -16.79 -7.93 9.36
N SER A 71 -16.21 -9.06 8.95
CA SER A 71 -16.10 -10.24 9.81
C SER A 71 -15.24 -9.96 11.05
N ALA A 72 -14.19 -9.13 10.93
CA ALA A 72 -13.37 -8.74 12.06
C ALA A 72 -14.13 -7.86 13.04
N ILE A 73 -14.94 -6.91 12.56
CA ILE A 73 -15.80 -6.08 13.41
C ILE A 73 -16.81 -6.97 14.14
N ALA A 74 -17.52 -7.85 13.42
CA ALA A 74 -18.48 -8.77 14.03
C ALA A 74 -17.84 -9.70 15.07
N TYR A 75 -16.62 -10.18 14.80
CA TYR A 75 -15.86 -11.02 15.72
C TYR A 75 -15.48 -10.26 16.99
N ILE A 76 -15.07 -9.00 16.86
CA ILE A 76 -14.75 -8.13 17.98
C ILE A 76 -15.99 -7.83 18.83
N SER A 77 -17.14 -7.54 18.22
CA SER A 77 -18.39 -7.33 18.94
C SER A 77 -18.81 -8.58 19.72
N THR A 78 -18.72 -9.76 19.10
CA THR A 78 -19.03 -11.05 19.73
C THR A 78 -18.06 -11.37 20.87
N PHE A 79 -16.77 -11.05 20.69
CA PHE A 79 -15.74 -11.16 21.71
C PHE A 79 -16.11 -10.35 22.96
N LEU A 80 -16.48 -9.09 22.79
CA LEU A 80 -16.82 -8.20 23.90
C LEU A 80 -18.05 -8.67 24.65
N TYR A 81 -19.09 -9.06 23.93
CA TYR A 81 -20.30 -9.60 24.55
C TYR A 81 -20.01 -10.87 25.37
N THR A 82 -19.23 -11.78 24.80
CA THR A 82 -18.82 -13.02 25.48
C THR A 82 -17.94 -12.73 26.68
N PHE A 83 -17.04 -11.75 26.58
CA PHE A 83 -16.18 -11.33 27.68
C PHE A 83 -17.00 -10.76 28.85
N ILE A 84 -17.97 -9.88 28.59
CA ILE A 84 -18.86 -9.33 29.61
C ILE A 84 -19.69 -10.45 30.25
N PHE A 85 -20.29 -11.34 29.45
CA PHE A 85 -21.09 -12.45 29.94
C PHE A 85 -20.28 -13.40 30.85
N ILE A 86 -19.05 -13.74 30.46
CA ILE A 86 -18.11 -14.54 31.28
C ILE A 86 -17.59 -13.75 32.50
N SER A 87 -17.57 -12.42 32.44
CA SER A 87 -17.22 -11.59 33.59
C SER A 87 -18.28 -11.67 34.67
N VAL A 88 -19.56 -11.58 34.28
CA VAL A 88 -20.71 -11.63 35.18
C VAL A 88 -20.97 -13.06 35.71
N ASN A 89 -20.85 -14.08 34.85
CA ASN A 89 -21.11 -15.46 35.26
C ASN A 89 -19.86 -16.15 35.83
N VAL A 90 -19.93 -16.57 37.09
CA VAL A 90 -18.87 -17.33 37.79
C VAL A 90 -18.87 -18.79 37.32
N HIS A 91 -18.40 -19.05 36.10
CA HIS A 91 -18.27 -20.41 35.56
C HIS A 91 -16.87 -20.99 35.80
N LYS A 92 -16.82 -22.24 36.31
CA LYS A 92 -15.58 -23.00 36.60
C LYS A 92 -14.64 -23.18 35.39
N ASN A 93 -15.14 -23.05 34.15
CA ASN A 93 -14.36 -23.23 32.91
C ASN A 93 -13.95 -21.92 32.20
N LYS A 94 -13.98 -20.79 32.90
CA LYS A 94 -13.69 -19.44 32.36
C LYS A 94 -12.36 -19.33 31.61
N SER A 95 -11.28 -19.90 32.15
CA SER A 95 -9.93 -19.76 31.58
C SER A 95 -9.81 -20.36 30.17
N TRP A 96 -10.35 -21.56 29.95
CA TRP A 96 -10.17 -22.26 28.68
C TRP A 96 -10.97 -21.65 27.53
N VAL A 97 -12.18 -21.14 27.83
CA VAL A 97 -13.00 -20.43 26.84
C VAL A 97 -12.35 -19.10 26.45
N LEU A 98 -11.88 -18.31 27.43
CA LEU A 98 -11.18 -17.05 27.15
C LEU A 98 -9.92 -17.28 26.31
N PHE A 99 -9.13 -18.31 26.63
CA PHE A 99 -7.91 -18.64 25.87
C PHE A 99 -8.20 -18.92 24.39
N LYS A 100 -9.20 -19.75 24.08
CA LYS A 100 -9.62 -20.05 22.69
C LYS A 100 -10.04 -18.80 21.94
N ILE A 101 -10.78 -17.93 22.61
CA ILE A 101 -11.29 -16.69 22.03
C ILE A 101 -10.12 -15.73 21.75
N CYS A 102 -9.16 -15.58 22.68
CA CYS A 102 -7.97 -14.76 22.51
C CYS A 102 -7.10 -15.24 21.34
N ILE A 103 -6.86 -16.54 21.20
CA ILE A 103 -6.11 -17.09 20.06
C ILE A 103 -6.74 -16.69 18.73
N LYS A 104 -8.06 -16.87 18.59
CA LYS A 104 -8.78 -16.51 17.37
C LYS A 104 -8.71 -15.00 17.09
N LEU A 105 -8.78 -14.16 18.13
CA LEU A 105 -8.63 -12.72 18.00
C LEU A 105 -7.22 -12.36 17.48
N ILE A 106 -6.17 -12.94 18.05
CA ILE A 106 -4.79 -12.72 17.63
C ILE A 106 -4.59 -13.14 16.17
N LEU A 107 -5.10 -14.32 15.78
CA LEU A 107 -5.00 -14.80 14.40
C LEU A 107 -5.70 -13.87 13.40
N ASN A 108 -6.89 -13.36 13.75
CA ASN A 108 -7.61 -12.42 12.90
C ASN A 108 -6.84 -11.09 12.75
N GLN A 109 -6.32 -10.54 13.86
CA GLN A 109 -5.52 -9.30 13.83
C GLN A 109 -4.22 -9.47 13.05
N ALA A 110 -3.55 -10.62 13.18
CA ALA A 110 -2.35 -10.92 12.39
C ALA A 110 -2.65 -10.89 10.88
N GLY A 111 -3.80 -11.42 10.44
CA GLY A 111 -4.23 -11.35 9.05
C GLY A 111 -4.38 -9.91 8.54
N ILE A 112 -5.05 -9.05 9.30
CA ILE A 112 -5.25 -7.63 8.95
C ILE A 112 -3.89 -6.89 8.90
N LEU A 113 -2.99 -7.19 9.83
CA LEU A 113 -1.65 -6.59 9.87
C LEU A 113 -0.81 -6.99 8.65
N LEU A 114 -0.84 -8.27 8.26
CA LEU A 114 -0.11 -8.74 7.07
C LEU A 114 -0.64 -8.06 5.80
N LEU A 115 -1.95 -7.94 5.66
CA LEU A 115 -2.58 -7.25 4.54
C LEU A 115 -2.18 -5.76 4.51
N SER A 116 -2.26 -5.08 5.66
CA SER A 116 -1.89 -3.66 5.79
C SER A 116 -0.42 -3.45 5.46
N LYS A 117 0.46 -4.37 5.90
CA LYS A 117 1.89 -4.34 5.58
C LYS A 117 2.17 -4.52 4.09
N ALA A 118 1.42 -5.41 3.42
CA ALA A 118 1.54 -5.60 1.98
C ALA A 118 1.08 -4.36 1.20
N ALA A 119 -0.07 -3.78 1.59
CA ALA A 119 -0.61 -2.55 1.00
C ALA A 119 0.37 -1.38 1.16
N GLN A 120 0.89 -1.18 2.37
CA GLN A 120 1.88 -0.13 2.64
C GLN A 120 3.17 -0.32 1.84
N LYS A 121 3.69 -1.55 1.77
CA LYS A 121 4.90 -1.83 0.99
C LYS A 121 4.70 -1.47 -0.48
N MET A 122 3.52 -1.74 -1.03
CA MET A 122 3.17 -1.37 -2.40
C MET A 122 3.15 0.16 -2.59
N GLN A 123 2.51 0.90 -1.67
CA GLN A 123 2.49 2.36 -1.71
C GLN A 123 3.89 2.98 -1.59
N ASN A 124 4.68 2.51 -0.63
CA ASN A 124 6.06 2.98 -0.43
C ASN A 124 6.90 2.82 -1.69
N ASN A 125 6.75 1.70 -2.41
CA ASN A 125 7.47 1.49 -3.66
C ASN A 125 6.99 2.45 -4.77
N VAL A 126 5.70 2.78 -4.82
CA VAL A 126 5.16 3.76 -5.79
C VAL A 126 5.67 5.16 -5.50
N ASP A 127 5.74 5.54 -4.23
CA ASP A 127 6.26 6.84 -3.83
C ASP A 127 7.77 6.93 -4.05
N MET A 128 8.50 5.83 -3.86
CA MET A 128 9.91 5.73 -4.26
C MET A 128 10.06 5.94 -5.77
N LEU A 129 9.23 5.30 -6.60
CA LEU A 129 9.24 5.50 -8.05
C LEU A 129 8.97 6.97 -8.42
N LYS A 130 8.00 7.64 -7.77
CA LYS A 130 7.74 9.07 -7.99
C LYS A 130 8.95 9.93 -7.66
N ARG A 131 9.65 9.64 -6.57
CA ARG A 131 10.88 10.35 -6.18
C ARG A 131 11.97 10.15 -7.22
N CYS A 132 12.23 8.92 -7.64
CA CYS A 132 13.20 8.62 -8.69
C CYS A 132 12.85 9.32 -10.02
N LEU A 133 11.57 9.33 -10.42
CA LEU A 133 11.12 10.05 -11.61
C LEU A 133 11.24 11.57 -11.48
N ALA A 134 11.05 12.13 -10.28
CA ALA A 134 11.27 13.55 -10.03
C ALA A 134 12.76 13.93 -10.11
N THR A 135 13.64 13.07 -9.60
CA THR A 135 15.09 13.22 -9.76
C THR A 135 15.51 13.08 -11.22
N LEU A 136 14.99 12.09 -11.95
CA LEU A 136 15.24 11.96 -13.39
C LEU A 136 14.75 13.19 -14.16
N LEU A 137 13.62 13.77 -13.75
CA LEU A 137 13.09 14.98 -14.35
C LEU A 137 14.06 16.17 -14.21
N THR A 138 14.71 16.32 -13.06
CA THR A 138 15.69 17.39 -12.85
C THR A 138 16.94 17.22 -13.71
N TYR A 139 17.41 15.99 -13.92
CA TYR A 139 18.53 15.72 -14.84
C TYR A 139 18.16 15.93 -16.31
N SER A 140 16.93 15.57 -16.69
CA SER A 140 16.45 15.75 -18.06
C SER A 140 16.17 17.20 -18.46
N LEU A 141 16.40 18.19 -17.59
CA LEU A 141 16.04 19.61 -17.85
C LEU A 141 16.74 20.18 -19.09
N HIS A 142 17.93 19.69 -19.42
CA HIS A 142 18.70 20.14 -20.58
C HIS A 142 18.10 19.68 -21.93
N ASP A 143 17.23 18.67 -21.92
CA ASP A 143 16.62 18.13 -23.13
C ASP A 143 15.09 18.19 -23.06
N ILE A 144 14.50 18.97 -23.96
CA ILE A 144 13.06 19.25 -24.00
C ILE A 144 12.24 17.98 -24.23
N GLU A 145 12.71 17.04 -25.05
CA GLU A 145 11.96 15.84 -25.42
C GLU A 145 11.95 14.83 -24.26
N MET A 146 13.09 14.61 -23.60
CA MET A 146 13.24 13.70 -22.45
C MET A 146 12.55 14.28 -21.21
N TYR A 147 12.66 15.59 -21.01
CA TYR A 147 11.92 16.31 -19.99
C TYR A 147 10.41 16.10 -20.16
N ARG A 148 9.89 16.26 -21.39
CA ARG A 148 8.46 16.05 -21.68
C ARG A 148 8.05 14.60 -21.41
N ALA A 149 8.81 13.61 -21.88
CA ALA A 149 8.51 12.20 -21.67
C ALA A 149 8.50 11.82 -20.18
N THR A 150 9.51 12.26 -19.43
CA THR A 150 9.63 12.00 -17.98
C THR A 150 8.53 12.70 -17.20
N LYS A 151 8.20 13.94 -17.55
CA LYS A 151 7.11 14.71 -16.95
C LYS A 151 5.76 14.04 -17.17
N ASP A 152 5.50 13.55 -18.38
CA ASP A 152 4.26 12.86 -18.72
C ASP A 152 4.14 11.53 -17.95
N LEU A 153 5.24 10.78 -17.82
CA LEU A 153 5.29 9.58 -16.99
C LEU A 153 5.02 9.91 -15.51
N LEU A 154 5.71 10.91 -14.94
CA LEU A 154 5.49 11.34 -13.55
C LEU A 154 4.05 11.78 -13.32
N ARG A 155 3.46 12.51 -14.27
CA ARG A 155 2.06 12.93 -14.22
C ARG A 155 1.12 11.73 -14.28
N PHE A 156 1.44 10.71 -15.07
CA PHE A 156 0.67 9.48 -15.17
C PHE A 156 0.68 8.69 -13.85
N VAL A 157 1.87 8.49 -13.28
CA VAL A 157 2.06 7.82 -11.97
C VAL A 157 1.35 8.59 -10.85
N SER A 158 1.38 9.92 -10.90
CA SER A 158 0.73 10.78 -9.90
C SER A 158 -0.79 10.76 -10.01
N LYS A 159 -1.35 10.77 -11.22
CA LYS A 159 -2.80 10.73 -11.44
C LYS A 159 -3.43 9.38 -11.10
N ARG A 160 -2.66 8.29 -11.19
CA ARG A 160 -3.15 6.92 -10.98
C ARG A 160 -2.35 6.22 -9.88
N PRO A 161 -2.48 6.66 -8.62
CA PRO A 161 -1.75 6.03 -7.52
C PRO A 161 -2.18 4.57 -7.39
N LEU A 162 -1.21 3.66 -7.33
CA LEU A 162 -1.45 2.24 -7.09
C LEU A 162 -1.77 2.05 -5.60
N GLN A 163 -3.04 2.16 -5.26
CA GLN A 163 -3.54 2.00 -3.90
C GLN A 163 -4.46 0.79 -3.84
N ILE A 164 -4.35 0.01 -2.76
CA ILE A 164 -5.32 -1.04 -2.46
C ILE A 164 -6.52 -0.38 -1.77
N ARG A 165 -7.72 -0.59 -2.32
CA ARG A 165 -8.96 0.00 -1.80
C ARG A 165 -9.94 -1.09 -1.41
N ALA A 166 -10.51 -0.98 -0.21
CA ALA A 166 -11.69 -1.71 0.23
C ALA A 166 -12.95 -0.86 -0.04
N PHE A 167 -14.09 -1.49 -0.37
CA PHE A 167 -15.34 -0.78 -0.68
C PHE A 167 -15.25 0.32 -1.75
N GLY A 168 -14.25 0.26 -2.65
CA GLY A 168 -14.02 1.30 -3.67
C GLY A 168 -13.53 2.66 -3.13
N SER A 169 -13.75 2.96 -1.84
CA SER A 169 -13.47 4.25 -1.22
C SER A 169 -12.49 4.21 -0.04
N ILE A 170 -12.38 3.08 0.68
CA ILE A 170 -11.54 2.99 1.87
C ILE A 170 -10.14 2.58 1.42
N VAL A 171 -9.16 3.45 1.61
CA VAL A 171 -7.75 3.13 1.34
C VAL A 171 -7.23 2.26 2.49
N VAL A 172 -6.64 1.12 2.16
CA VAL A 172 -6.06 0.20 3.16
C VAL A 172 -4.63 0.64 3.45
N ASP A 173 -4.46 1.40 4.54
CA ASP A 173 -3.18 1.94 5.00
C ASP A 173 -2.80 1.37 6.37
N MET A 174 -1.57 1.64 6.83
CA MET A 174 -1.13 1.30 8.20
C MET A 174 -1.93 1.99 9.31
N SER A 175 -2.78 2.96 8.98
CA SER A 175 -3.73 3.59 9.91
C SER A 175 -4.93 2.69 10.24
N LEU A 176 -5.16 1.63 9.47
CA LEU A 176 -6.33 0.76 9.63
C LEU A 176 -6.28 -0.06 10.95
N PRO A 177 -5.16 -0.71 11.32
CA PRO A 177 -5.03 -1.36 12.63
C PRO A 177 -5.27 -0.44 13.85
N PRO A 178 -4.63 0.75 13.98
CA PRO A 178 -4.89 1.62 15.11
C PRO A 178 -6.33 2.15 15.12
N THR A 179 -6.95 2.36 13.95
CA THR A 179 -8.37 2.72 13.86
C THR A 179 -9.27 1.61 14.41
N CYS A 180 -8.98 0.34 14.07
CA CYS A 180 -9.70 -0.82 14.63
C CYS A 180 -9.56 -0.90 16.16
N VAL A 181 -8.36 -0.67 16.69
CA VAL A 181 -8.11 -0.65 18.14
C VAL A 181 -8.86 0.50 18.82
N MET A 182 -8.88 1.69 18.20
CA MET A 182 -9.60 2.84 18.71
C MET A 182 -11.12 2.60 18.73
N LEU A 183 -11.68 2.04 17.64
CA LEU A 183 -13.10 1.66 17.61
C LEU A 183 -13.43 0.63 18.69
N PHE A 184 -12.53 -0.33 18.92
CA PHE A 184 -12.68 -1.33 19.97
C PHE A 184 -12.69 -0.72 21.37
N THR A 185 -11.73 0.16 21.69
CA THR A 185 -11.66 0.80 23.01
C THR A 185 -12.87 1.71 23.23
N SER A 186 -13.26 2.51 22.23
CA SER A 186 -14.45 3.36 22.30
C SER A 186 -15.73 2.54 22.52
N TYR A 187 -15.94 1.46 21.75
CA TYR A 187 -17.12 0.62 21.92
C TYR A 187 -17.15 -0.09 23.29
N THR A 188 -15.98 -0.53 23.79
CA THR A 188 -15.87 -1.14 25.13
C THR A 188 -16.27 -0.17 26.23
N ILE A 189 -15.79 1.08 26.15
CA ILE A 189 -16.13 2.13 27.12
C ILE A 189 -17.64 2.38 27.11
N ILE A 190 -18.25 2.53 25.93
CA ILE A 190 -19.70 2.74 25.79
C ILE A 190 -20.48 1.56 26.38
N ALA A 191 -20.10 0.33 26.04
CA ALA A 191 -20.77 -0.87 26.55
C ALA A 191 -20.68 -0.98 28.09
N LEU A 192 -19.52 -0.65 28.67
CA LEU A 192 -19.35 -0.64 30.13
C LEU A 192 -20.19 0.45 30.80
N GLN A 193 -20.28 1.64 30.19
CA GLN A 193 -21.11 2.73 30.70
C GLN A 193 -22.59 2.34 30.75
N PHE A 194 -23.13 1.76 29.67
CA PHE A 194 -24.53 1.33 29.66
C PHE A 194 -24.81 0.14 30.59
N ASN A 195 -23.83 -0.74 30.82
CA ASN A 195 -24.01 -1.88 31.71
C ASN A 195 -23.96 -1.53 33.20
N ASN A 196 -23.28 -0.44 33.59
CA ASN A 196 -23.24 0.06 34.98
C ASN A 196 -24.40 1.02 35.32
N VAL A 197 -25.20 1.43 34.34
CA VAL A 197 -26.35 2.34 34.53
C VAL A 197 -27.67 1.57 34.72
N LEU A 198 -27.70 0.27 34.44
CA LEU A 198 -28.80 -0.67 34.73
C LEU A 198 -28.56 -1.38 36.07
#